data_AF-A0A7S3K1R8-F1
#
_entry.id   AF-A0A7S3K1R8-F1
#
_cell.length_a   1.000
_cell.length_b   1.000
_cell.length_c   1.000
_cell.angle_alpha   90.00
_cell.angle_beta   90.00
_cell.angle_gamma   90.00
#
_symmetry.space_group_name_H-M   'P 1'
#
loop_
_entity.id
_entity.type
_entity.pdbx_description
1 polymer ?
#
loop_
_entity_poly.entity_id
_entity_poly.type
_entity_poly.pdbx_seq_one_letter_code
_entity_poly.pdbx_strand_id
1 'polypeptide(L)'
;LREGTGGEFGNIVVTNVPNVGVRQDDCGSEDRTHILPSSGAPDYLWFSSQNIIYGATGITAFENEGSCSSGSRLTTARIIDPRLTTVPGTADEDTEFIDPRPLSNSPVYSSFDATPSDSFYTTTNYMGAFDTDLWISDWSYLAENSRIPSSESGDASTFCGDITSDTTWSSDITLSCQVFVSDATLTINAGVTIYAFLDDGDGKSPALIVLPGARLNARGTSAAPITFTTGTTLSSPSDRGLWGGLIIMGNAPVYQGTQEVEGITGQTYGGNDATESSGTLEYVRVWHGGSVIGENNEINGITLAGVGSGTTVRYCEVAFNLDDGFEMFGGTVNLKYISVLFVGDD
;
A
#
# COMPACT_ATOMS: atom_id res chain seq x y z
N LEU A 1 -11.42 -20.36 -19.77
CA LEU A 1 -11.44 -20.04 -21.22
C LEU A 1 -12.65 -20.74 -21.81
N ARG A 2 -13.30 -20.18 -22.83
CA ARG A 2 -14.52 -20.78 -23.41
C ARG A 2 -14.19 -21.88 -24.42
N GLU A 3 -15.20 -22.60 -24.85
CA GLU A 3 -15.12 -23.75 -25.74
C GLU A 3 -14.45 -23.39 -27.08
N GLY A 4 -13.47 -24.19 -27.52
CA GLY A 4 -12.73 -23.96 -28.77
C GLY A 4 -11.80 -22.74 -28.76
N THR A 5 -11.34 -22.30 -27.58
CA THR A 5 -10.40 -21.18 -27.46
C THR A 5 -8.98 -21.61 -27.85
N GLY A 6 -8.50 -21.12 -29.01
CA GLY A 6 -7.08 -21.04 -29.31
C GLY A 6 -6.52 -19.64 -29.01
N GLY A 7 -5.20 -19.51 -28.89
CA GLY A 7 -4.53 -18.22 -28.74
C GLY A 7 -3.24 -18.27 -27.93
N GLU A 8 -2.58 -17.11 -27.88
CA GLU A 8 -1.34 -16.87 -27.14
C GLU A 8 -1.61 -15.96 -25.93
N PHE A 9 -1.37 -16.45 -24.73
CA PHE A 9 -1.62 -15.75 -23.47
C PHE A 9 -0.31 -15.61 -22.69
N GLY A 10 0.39 -14.49 -22.89
CA GLY A 10 1.64 -14.13 -22.21
C GLY A 10 1.53 -12.79 -21.50
N ASN A 11 2.41 -12.57 -20.52
CA ASN A 11 2.46 -11.36 -19.69
C ASN A 11 1.15 -10.97 -18.99
N ILE A 12 0.42 -11.95 -18.45
CA ILE A 12 -0.85 -11.75 -17.73
C ILE A 12 -0.63 -11.87 -16.21
N VAL A 13 -1.25 -10.95 -15.46
CA VAL A 13 -1.47 -11.06 -14.02
C VAL A 13 -2.97 -11.29 -13.78
N VAL A 14 -3.33 -12.41 -13.16
CA VAL A 14 -4.67 -12.67 -12.64
C VAL A 14 -4.57 -12.71 -11.12
N THR A 15 -5.24 -11.77 -10.45
CA THR A 15 -5.27 -11.69 -8.98
C THR A 15 -6.69 -11.88 -8.46
N ASN A 16 -6.85 -11.95 -7.14
CA ASN A 16 -8.14 -12.06 -6.46
C ASN A 16 -8.91 -13.32 -6.84
N VAL A 17 -8.19 -14.38 -7.21
CA VAL A 17 -8.78 -15.67 -7.58
C VAL A 17 -9.34 -16.35 -6.33
N PRO A 18 -10.66 -16.62 -6.24
CA PRO A 18 -11.23 -17.22 -5.03
C PRO A 18 -10.99 -18.73 -4.97
N ASN A 19 -11.01 -19.43 -6.11
CA ASN A 19 -10.91 -20.89 -6.17
C ASN A 19 -10.07 -21.37 -7.36
N VAL A 20 -10.46 -20.99 -8.58
CA VAL A 20 -9.87 -21.49 -9.83
C VAL A 20 -9.42 -20.31 -10.68
N GLY A 21 -8.14 -20.30 -11.09
CA GLY A 21 -7.59 -19.24 -11.94
C GLY A 21 -8.09 -19.36 -13.38
N VAL A 22 -7.72 -20.46 -14.03
CA VAL A 22 -8.14 -20.76 -15.41
C VAL A 22 -8.87 -22.10 -15.44
N ARG A 23 -10.18 -22.05 -15.67
CA ARG A 23 -11.00 -23.24 -15.92
C ARG A 23 -11.06 -23.59 -17.40
N GLN A 24 -10.98 -24.89 -17.69
CA GLN A 24 -11.16 -25.51 -19.00
C GLN A 24 -12.05 -26.74 -18.83
N ASP A 25 -13.23 -26.76 -19.45
CA ASP A 25 -14.27 -27.78 -19.26
C ASP A 25 -14.82 -28.40 -20.57
N ASP A 26 -14.64 -27.74 -21.71
CA ASP A 26 -14.98 -28.30 -23.03
C ASP A 26 -13.91 -27.97 -24.08
N CYS A 27 -12.88 -28.81 -24.13
CA CYS A 27 -11.73 -28.68 -25.04
C CYS A 27 -11.99 -29.43 -26.34
N GLY A 28 -11.59 -28.80 -27.44
CA GLY A 28 -11.65 -29.33 -28.79
C GLY A 28 -10.39 -30.12 -29.16
N SER A 29 -9.91 -29.91 -30.39
CA SER A 29 -8.69 -30.52 -30.90
C SER A 29 -7.43 -29.73 -30.59
N GLU A 30 -7.56 -28.59 -29.92
CA GLU A 30 -6.45 -27.67 -29.68
C GLU A 30 -5.37 -28.26 -28.78
N ASP A 31 -4.10 -28.00 -29.12
CA ASP A 31 -2.99 -28.35 -28.26
C ASP A 31 -2.81 -27.31 -27.14
N ARG A 32 -2.85 -27.76 -25.88
CA ARG A 32 -2.79 -26.90 -24.69
C ARG A 32 -1.40 -26.97 -24.06
N THR A 33 -0.63 -25.91 -24.21
CA THR A 33 0.83 -25.94 -23.97
C THR A 33 1.35 -24.72 -23.23
N HIS A 34 2.47 -24.90 -22.53
CA HIS A 34 3.28 -23.81 -21.95
C HIS A 34 4.50 -23.45 -22.80
N ILE A 35 4.77 -24.23 -23.84
CA ILE A 35 5.87 -23.98 -24.78
C ILE A 35 5.27 -23.32 -26.00
N LEU A 36 5.67 -22.08 -26.26
CA LEU A 36 5.19 -21.31 -27.41
C LEU A 36 5.54 -22.05 -28.72
N PRO A 37 4.56 -22.45 -29.53
CA PRO A 37 4.83 -23.15 -30.79
C PRO A 37 5.58 -22.27 -31.80
N SER A 38 6.46 -22.88 -32.61
CA SER A 38 7.12 -22.16 -33.71
C SER A 38 6.09 -21.77 -34.77
N SER A 39 6.06 -20.49 -35.15
CA SER A 39 5.08 -19.86 -36.07
C SER A 39 4.62 -20.76 -37.22
N GLY A 40 3.29 -20.82 -37.45
CA GLY A 40 2.69 -21.42 -38.64
C GLY A 40 1.87 -22.71 -38.43
N ALA A 41 1.54 -23.10 -37.19
CA ALA A 41 0.69 -24.27 -36.91
C ALA A 41 -0.69 -23.88 -36.33
N PRO A 42 -1.77 -24.60 -36.72
CA PRO A 42 -3.17 -24.30 -36.35
C PRO A 42 -3.52 -24.85 -34.96
N ASP A 43 -4.67 -24.40 -34.43
CA ASP A 43 -5.41 -24.98 -33.28
C ASP A 43 -4.57 -25.28 -32.03
N TYR A 44 -4.15 -24.24 -31.31
CA TYR A 44 -3.47 -24.38 -30.02
C TYR A 44 -3.84 -23.25 -29.06
N LEU A 45 -3.69 -23.56 -27.78
CA LEU A 45 -3.79 -22.63 -26.66
C LEU A 45 -2.45 -22.62 -25.93
N TRP A 46 -1.68 -21.55 -26.13
CA TRP A 46 -0.46 -21.30 -25.37
C TRP A 46 -0.77 -20.39 -24.18
N PHE A 47 -0.41 -20.85 -22.99
CA PHE A 47 -0.43 -20.03 -21.79
C PHE A 47 0.97 -20.00 -21.20
N SER A 48 1.58 -18.82 -21.13
CA SER A 48 2.94 -18.71 -20.58
C SER A 48 3.00 -19.22 -19.15
N SER A 49 4.02 -20.02 -18.84
CA SER A 49 4.32 -20.40 -17.47
C SER A 49 4.85 -19.22 -16.64
N GLN A 50 5.19 -18.10 -17.28
CA GLN A 50 5.59 -16.85 -16.62
C GLN A 50 4.41 -16.02 -16.13
N ASN A 51 3.19 -16.26 -16.61
CA ASN A 51 2.01 -15.54 -16.12
C ASN A 51 1.84 -15.75 -14.61
N ILE A 52 1.30 -14.73 -13.93
CA ILE A 52 0.98 -14.79 -12.51
C ILE A 52 -0.50 -15.11 -12.32
N ILE A 53 -0.78 -16.09 -11.47
CA ILE A 53 -2.14 -16.38 -10.97
C ILE A 53 -2.07 -16.38 -9.44
N TYR A 54 -2.79 -15.45 -8.83
CA TYR A 54 -2.76 -15.21 -7.39
C TYR A 54 -4.17 -14.99 -6.82
N GLY A 55 -4.36 -15.30 -5.54
CA GLY A 55 -5.64 -15.22 -4.88
C GLY A 55 -5.63 -15.96 -3.55
N ALA A 56 -6.77 -16.55 -3.17
CA ALA A 56 -6.94 -17.24 -1.91
C ALA A 56 -5.93 -18.38 -1.67
N THR A 57 -5.63 -18.67 -0.41
CA THR A 57 -4.72 -19.76 -0.04
C THR A 57 -5.21 -21.09 -0.62
N GLY A 58 -4.36 -21.75 -1.40
CA GLY A 58 -4.65 -23.06 -1.98
C GLY A 58 -5.46 -23.03 -3.28
N ILE A 59 -5.48 -21.90 -4.01
CA ILE A 59 -6.11 -21.84 -5.33
C ILE A 59 -5.65 -22.95 -6.27
N THR A 60 -6.57 -23.38 -7.13
CA THR A 60 -6.29 -24.23 -8.28
C THR A 60 -5.97 -23.34 -9.47
N ALA A 61 -4.69 -23.24 -9.84
CA ALA A 61 -4.27 -22.40 -10.97
C ALA A 61 -4.97 -22.78 -12.28
N PHE A 62 -5.07 -24.10 -12.54
CA PHE A 62 -5.74 -24.64 -13.72
C PHE A 62 -6.65 -25.80 -13.34
N GLU A 63 -7.94 -25.65 -13.65
CA GLU A 63 -8.92 -26.73 -13.55
C GLU A 63 -9.19 -27.28 -14.95
N ASN A 64 -8.92 -28.58 -15.13
CA ASN A 64 -9.06 -29.27 -16.42
C ASN A 64 -10.12 -30.37 -16.26
N GLU A 65 -11.34 -30.13 -16.72
CA GLU A 65 -12.51 -31.00 -16.56
C GLU A 65 -13.02 -31.56 -17.89
N GLY A 66 -13.93 -32.53 -17.84
CA GLY A 66 -14.58 -33.05 -19.05
C GLY A 66 -13.58 -33.55 -20.10
N SER A 67 -13.77 -33.11 -21.35
CA SER A 67 -12.86 -33.41 -22.47
C SER A 67 -11.45 -32.86 -22.25
N CYS A 68 -11.30 -31.81 -21.42
CA CYS A 68 -10.01 -31.21 -21.09
C CYS A 68 -9.17 -32.02 -20.10
N SER A 69 -9.75 -33.00 -19.41
CA SER A 69 -9.06 -33.77 -18.36
C SER A 69 -7.96 -34.71 -18.90
N SER A 70 -7.96 -34.98 -20.20
CA SER A 70 -7.04 -35.89 -20.88
C SER A 70 -6.26 -35.19 -22.01
N GLY A 71 -5.11 -35.75 -22.40
CA GLY A 71 -4.23 -35.17 -23.42
C GLY A 71 -3.31 -34.07 -22.89
N SER A 72 -2.97 -33.10 -23.75
CA SER A 72 -2.22 -31.90 -23.35
C SER A 72 -3.05 -31.02 -22.43
N ARG A 73 -2.41 -30.35 -21.47
CA ARG A 73 -3.11 -29.62 -20.38
C ARG A 73 -2.29 -28.41 -19.96
N LEU A 74 -2.99 -27.36 -19.55
CA LEU A 74 -2.38 -26.27 -18.80
C LEU A 74 -2.28 -26.68 -17.34
N THR A 75 -1.10 -26.55 -16.77
CA THR A 75 -0.78 -27.00 -15.41
C THR A 75 0.09 -26.02 -14.63
N THR A 76 0.63 -24.98 -15.25
CA THR A 76 1.70 -24.18 -14.67
C THR A 76 1.54 -22.69 -14.93
N ALA A 77 1.67 -21.93 -13.85
CA ALA A 77 1.79 -20.48 -13.79
C ALA A 77 2.62 -20.15 -12.54
N ARG A 78 3.08 -18.91 -12.41
CA ARG A 78 3.71 -18.42 -11.17
C ARG A 78 2.61 -18.12 -10.16
N ILE A 79 2.58 -18.90 -9.07
CA ILE A 79 1.62 -18.72 -7.96
C ILE A 79 2.30 -17.91 -6.88
N ILE A 80 2.41 -16.61 -7.12
CA ILE A 80 3.10 -15.65 -6.25
C ILE A 80 2.30 -14.38 -6.18
N ASP A 81 2.38 -13.68 -5.05
CA ASP A 81 1.76 -12.37 -4.88
C ASP A 81 2.35 -11.37 -5.88
N PRO A 82 1.54 -10.75 -6.76
CA PRO A 82 1.99 -9.73 -7.69
C PRO A 82 2.39 -8.41 -7.01
N ARG A 83 2.14 -8.23 -5.70
CA ARG A 83 2.50 -7.03 -4.92
C ARG A 83 2.00 -5.75 -5.60
N LEU A 84 0.69 -5.68 -5.78
CA LEU A 84 0.03 -4.49 -6.30
C LEU A 84 -0.21 -3.48 -5.17
N THR A 85 -0.40 -2.22 -5.54
CA THR A 85 -0.44 -1.08 -4.61
C THR A 85 -1.59 -1.16 -3.63
N THR A 86 -2.82 -1.25 -4.14
CA THR A 86 -4.05 -1.33 -3.35
C THR A 86 -5.01 -2.24 -4.11
N VAL A 87 -4.80 -3.56 -4.00
CA VAL A 87 -5.76 -4.55 -4.50
C VAL A 87 -6.03 -5.52 -3.36
N PRO A 88 -7.18 -5.44 -2.69
CA PRO A 88 -7.45 -6.26 -1.52
C PRO A 88 -7.45 -7.75 -1.87
N GLY A 89 -7.28 -8.63 -0.88
CA GLY A 89 -7.26 -10.09 -1.11
C GLY A 89 -8.57 -10.63 -1.70
N THR A 90 -9.67 -9.91 -1.46
CA THR A 90 -10.98 -10.10 -2.09
C THR A 90 -11.43 -8.75 -2.64
N ALA A 91 -11.74 -8.70 -3.94
CA ALA A 91 -12.32 -7.50 -4.56
C ALA A 91 -13.63 -7.87 -5.25
N ASP A 92 -14.62 -7.00 -5.12
CA ASP A 92 -15.99 -7.13 -5.60
C ASP A 92 -16.58 -5.76 -5.96
N GLU A 93 -17.88 -5.71 -6.25
CA GLU A 93 -18.60 -4.48 -6.55
C GLU A 93 -18.67 -3.47 -5.40
N ASP A 94 -18.31 -3.84 -4.17
CA ASP A 94 -18.33 -2.96 -3.00
C ASP A 94 -16.92 -2.50 -2.58
N THR A 95 -15.88 -3.01 -3.24
CA THR A 95 -14.49 -2.57 -3.01
C THR A 95 -14.35 -1.07 -3.23
N GLU A 96 -13.84 -0.40 -2.18
CA GLU A 96 -13.79 1.06 -2.08
C GLU A 96 -12.76 1.65 -3.05
N PHE A 97 -11.52 1.15 -3.00
CA PHE A 97 -10.45 1.57 -3.90
C PHE A 97 -9.68 0.39 -4.50
N ILE A 98 -9.27 0.57 -5.75
CA ILE A 98 -8.38 -0.35 -6.46
C ILE A 98 -7.28 0.46 -7.16
N ASP A 99 -6.04 0.21 -6.77
CA ASP A 99 -4.84 0.62 -7.49
C ASP A 99 -4.05 -0.62 -7.92
N PRO A 100 -4.19 -1.03 -9.19
CA PRO A 100 -3.55 -2.22 -9.72
C PRO A 100 -2.08 -1.99 -10.12
N ARG A 101 -1.50 -0.81 -9.83
CA ARG A 101 -0.09 -0.56 -10.14
C ARG A 101 0.83 -1.40 -9.24
N PRO A 102 1.86 -2.05 -9.79
CA PRO A 102 2.79 -2.86 -9.02
C PRO A 102 3.74 -2.02 -8.16
N LEU A 103 3.96 -2.45 -6.90
CA LEU A 103 4.97 -1.89 -6.00
C LEU A 103 6.38 -2.11 -6.57
N SER A 104 7.34 -1.25 -6.22
CA SER A 104 8.72 -1.28 -6.79
C SER A 104 9.47 -2.62 -6.60
N ASN A 105 9.09 -3.42 -5.60
CA ASN A 105 9.63 -4.75 -5.33
C ASN A 105 8.76 -5.89 -5.89
N SER A 106 7.84 -5.58 -6.80
CA SER A 106 6.91 -6.53 -7.40
C SER A 106 7.63 -7.54 -8.29
N PRO A 107 7.22 -8.83 -8.26
CA PRO A 107 7.76 -9.83 -9.15
C PRO A 107 7.40 -9.61 -10.63
N VAL A 108 6.48 -8.70 -10.97
CA VAL A 108 6.11 -8.41 -12.37
C VAL A 108 7.24 -7.76 -13.18
N TYR A 109 8.16 -7.08 -12.49
CA TYR A 109 9.39 -6.51 -13.09
C TYR A 109 10.47 -7.57 -13.34
N SER A 110 10.16 -8.84 -13.10
CA SER A 110 11.08 -9.96 -13.27
C SER A 110 10.38 -11.12 -14.00
N SER A 111 11.08 -11.74 -14.94
CA SER A 111 10.62 -12.95 -15.65
C SER A 111 9.28 -12.75 -16.38
N PHE A 112 9.32 -11.95 -17.45
CA PHE A 112 8.21 -11.71 -18.39
C PHE A 112 8.60 -12.19 -19.81
N ASP A 113 7.61 -12.51 -20.63
CA ASP A 113 7.79 -12.98 -22.00
C ASP A 113 8.21 -11.84 -22.92
N ALA A 114 9.00 -12.18 -23.95
CA ALA A 114 9.42 -11.23 -24.97
C ALA A 114 8.22 -10.70 -25.77
N THR A 115 8.25 -9.41 -26.10
CA THR A 115 7.24 -8.78 -26.94
C THR A 115 7.18 -9.44 -28.32
N PRO A 116 5.99 -9.80 -28.82
CA PRO A 116 5.83 -10.28 -30.20
C PRO A 116 6.34 -9.26 -31.22
N SER A 117 6.86 -9.75 -32.34
CA SER A 117 7.32 -8.90 -33.45
C SER A 117 6.15 -8.40 -34.30
N ASP A 118 5.28 -7.58 -33.69
CA ASP A 118 4.12 -6.96 -34.33
C ASP A 118 3.95 -5.53 -33.80
N SER A 119 3.66 -4.59 -34.70
CA SER A 119 3.55 -3.15 -34.41
C SER A 119 2.42 -2.77 -33.47
N PHE A 120 1.46 -3.67 -33.23
CA PHE A 120 0.40 -3.47 -32.24
C PHE A 120 0.95 -3.49 -30.81
N TYR A 121 2.01 -4.26 -30.53
CA TYR A 121 2.54 -4.42 -29.19
C TYR A 121 3.61 -3.38 -28.87
N THR A 122 3.58 -2.86 -27.64
CA THR A 122 4.63 -2.03 -27.06
C THR A 122 5.60 -2.91 -26.27
N THR A 123 6.90 -2.72 -26.47
CA THR A 123 7.91 -3.36 -25.63
C THR A 123 7.98 -2.71 -24.25
N THR A 124 7.79 -3.51 -23.21
CA THR A 124 7.87 -3.12 -21.80
C THR A 124 8.90 -3.98 -21.06
N ASN A 125 9.26 -3.55 -19.85
CA ASN A 125 10.13 -4.27 -18.92
C ASN A 125 9.35 -4.82 -17.70
N TYR A 126 8.05 -5.04 -17.87
CA TYR A 126 7.14 -5.54 -16.84
C TYR A 126 6.05 -6.42 -17.44
N MET A 127 5.50 -7.30 -16.60
CA MET A 127 4.32 -8.12 -16.88
C MET A 127 3.03 -7.42 -16.44
N GLY A 128 1.92 -7.71 -17.11
CA GLY A 128 0.60 -7.18 -16.75
C GLY A 128 0.29 -5.86 -17.44
N ALA A 129 -0.81 -5.25 -17.02
CA ALA A 129 -1.37 -4.07 -17.68
C ALA A 129 -0.88 -2.74 -17.09
N PHE A 130 -0.11 -2.76 -15.99
CA PHE A 130 0.23 -1.57 -15.21
C PHE A 130 1.71 -1.58 -14.81
N ASP A 131 2.31 -0.39 -14.84
CA ASP A 131 3.61 -0.03 -14.24
C ASP A 131 3.36 1.19 -13.35
N THR A 132 4.02 2.32 -13.56
CA THR A 132 3.73 3.58 -12.86
C THR A 132 2.48 4.27 -13.40
N ASP A 133 2.14 4.06 -14.67
CA ASP A 133 0.99 4.68 -15.34
C ASP A 133 -0.32 3.93 -15.04
N LEU A 134 -1.29 4.65 -14.48
CA LEU A 134 -2.65 4.17 -14.25
C LEU A 134 -3.57 4.61 -15.39
N TRP A 135 -3.31 4.10 -16.59
CA TRP A 135 -3.99 4.47 -17.85
C TRP A 135 -5.53 4.33 -17.85
N ILE A 136 -6.11 3.73 -16.81
CA ILE A 136 -7.55 3.61 -16.59
C ILE A 136 -8.16 4.79 -15.82
N SER A 137 -7.36 5.77 -15.38
CA SER A 137 -7.74 6.88 -14.49
C SER A 137 -8.81 7.84 -15.04
N ASP A 138 -9.04 7.84 -16.36
CA ASP A 138 -9.83 8.89 -17.00
C ASP A 138 -11.17 8.41 -17.58
N TRP A 139 -11.33 7.10 -17.76
CA TRP A 139 -12.44 6.55 -18.55
C TRP A 139 -13.03 5.26 -17.97
N SER A 140 -12.35 4.62 -17.01
CA SER A 140 -12.80 3.34 -16.48
C SER A 140 -13.94 3.51 -15.48
N TYR A 141 -14.67 2.42 -15.23
CA TYR A 141 -15.67 2.37 -14.16
C TYR A 141 -15.06 2.79 -12.81
N LEU A 142 -13.84 2.37 -12.51
CA LEU A 142 -13.17 2.70 -11.25
C LEU A 142 -12.91 4.21 -11.17
N ALA A 143 -12.46 4.83 -12.25
CA ALA A 143 -12.30 6.28 -12.32
C ALA A 143 -13.62 7.05 -12.16
N GLU A 144 -14.64 6.70 -12.95
CA GLU A 144 -15.94 7.40 -12.94
C GLU A 144 -16.65 7.32 -11.58
N ASN A 145 -16.37 6.29 -10.79
CA ASN A 145 -16.97 6.07 -9.48
C ASN A 145 -16.01 6.41 -8.32
N SER A 146 -14.90 7.13 -8.58
CA SER A 146 -13.93 7.53 -7.55
C SER A 146 -13.35 6.35 -6.76
N ARG A 147 -13.17 5.20 -7.42
CA ARG A 147 -12.58 3.96 -6.86
C ARG A 147 -11.14 3.73 -7.31
N ILE A 148 -10.54 4.72 -7.96
CA ILE A 148 -9.10 4.81 -8.14
C ILE A 148 -8.61 5.86 -7.15
N PRO A 149 -7.50 5.63 -6.44
CA PRO A 149 -6.92 6.68 -5.61
C PRO A 149 -6.61 7.90 -6.47
N SER A 150 -7.26 9.02 -6.18
CA SER A 150 -7.04 10.29 -6.87
C SER A 150 -5.73 10.88 -6.38
N SER A 151 -4.62 10.61 -7.08
CA SER A 151 -3.29 10.97 -6.56
C SER A 151 -3.02 12.48 -6.64
N GLU A 152 -3.20 13.19 -5.53
CA GLU A 152 -2.49 14.47 -5.28
C GLU A 152 -0.97 14.26 -5.19
N SER A 153 -0.55 13.00 -5.06
CA SER A 153 0.83 12.58 -4.87
C SER A 153 1.67 12.51 -6.16
N GLY A 154 1.06 12.68 -7.33
CA GLY A 154 1.79 12.70 -8.62
C GLY A 154 2.70 11.47 -8.81
N ASP A 155 3.99 11.72 -9.05
CA ASP A 155 5.01 10.68 -9.28
C ASP A 155 5.61 10.07 -7.97
N ALA A 156 5.03 10.35 -6.80
CA ALA A 156 5.51 9.80 -5.54
C ALA A 156 5.44 8.27 -5.52
N SER A 157 6.52 7.60 -5.14
CA SER A 157 6.54 6.14 -5.11
C SER A 157 5.67 5.60 -3.98
N THR A 158 4.88 4.57 -4.26
CA THR A 158 4.03 3.94 -3.24
C THR A 158 4.81 2.95 -2.37
N PHE A 159 4.56 2.98 -1.06
CA PHE A 159 5.17 2.12 -0.06
C PHE A 159 4.11 1.49 0.85
N CYS A 160 4.24 0.20 1.10
CA CYS A 160 3.51 -0.54 2.12
C CYS A 160 4.42 -1.62 2.74
N GLY A 161 4.29 -1.81 4.06
CA GLY A 161 5.00 -2.84 4.83
C GLY A 161 5.91 -2.28 5.92
N ASP A 162 6.78 -3.14 6.45
CA ASP A 162 7.64 -2.83 7.59
C ASP A 162 9.03 -2.31 7.17
N ILE A 163 9.51 -1.29 7.88
CA ILE A 163 10.86 -0.76 7.81
C ILE A 163 11.66 -1.35 8.97
N THR A 164 12.41 -2.41 8.66
CA THR A 164 13.19 -3.22 9.64
C THR A 164 14.70 -2.98 9.55
N SER A 165 15.12 -2.03 8.72
CA SER A 165 16.51 -1.58 8.62
C SER A 165 16.56 -0.09 8.32
N ASP A 166 17.66 0.56 8.72
CA ASP A 166 17.82 2.00 8.54
C ASP A 166 17.55 2.42 7.10
N THR A 167 16.55 3.29 6.93
CA THR A 167 16.02 3.69 5.63
C THR A 167 16.00 5.20 5.54
N THR A 168 16.29 5.74 4.34
CA THR A 168 16.23 7.18 4.08
C THR A 168 15.28 7.46 2.92
N TRP A 169 14.26 8.27 3.17
CA TRP A 169 13.39 8.82 2.12
C TRP A 169 13.89 10.21 1.72
N SER A 170 14.26 10.32 0.44
CA SER A 170 14.78 11.56 -0.17
C SER A 170 13.87 12.12 -1.26
N SER A 171 12.76 11.45 -1.51
CA SER A 171 11.72 11.78 -2.49
C SER A 171 10.37 11.55 -1.85
N ASP A 172 9.32 12.10 -2.46
CA ASP A 172 7.95 11.94 -1.99
C ASP A 172 7.52 10.46 -2.03
N ILE A 173 6.77 10.06 -1.00
CA ILE A 173 6.30 8.68 -0.81
C ILE A 173 4.79 8.72 -0.63
N THR A 174 4.07 7.76 -1.20
CA THR A 174 2.66 7.50 -0.89
C THR A 174 2.56 6.25 -0.01
N LEU A 175 1.90 6.34 1.15
CA LEU A 175 1.62 5.18 2.01
C LEU A 175 0.30 4.55 1.56
N SER A 176 0.33 3.26 1.19
CA SER A 176 -0.90 2.52 0.83
C SER A 176 -1.41 1.59 1.93
N CYS A 177 -0.73 1.53 3.08
CA CYS A 177 -1.16 0.78 4.25
C CYS A 177 -0.57 1.37 5.53
N GLN A 178 -0.82 0.73 6.68
CA GLN A 178 -0.10 1.03 7.92
C GLN A 178 1.37 0.60 7.77
N VAL A 179 2.29 1.56 7.85
CA VAL A 179 3.73 1.35 7.71
C VAL A 179 4.39 1.36 9.08
N PHE A 180 5.05 0.27 9.44
CA PHE A 180 5.68 0.10 10.75
C PHE A 180 7.20 0.27 10.65
N VAL A 181 7.75 1.20 11.41
CA VAL A 181 9.20 1.29 11.66
C VAL A 181 9.52 0.48 12.90
N SER A 182 10.31 -0.57 12.75
CA SER A 182 10.63 -1.53 13.81
C SER A 182 12.13 -1.82 13.85
N ASP A 183 12.75 -1.74 15.03
CA ASP A 183 14.19 -1.98 15.23
C ASP A 183 15.12 -1.22 14.24
N ALA A 184 14.66 -0.06 13.77
CA ALA A 184 15.30 0.72 12.71
C ALA A 184 15.14 2.23 12.91
N THR A 185 15.95 3.00 12.17
CA THR A 185 15.76 4.44 12.00
C THR A 185 15.22 4.75 10.61
N LEU A 186 14.03 5.35 10.55
CA LEU A 186 13.56 6.02 9.34
C LEU A 186 14.05 7.48 9.35
N THR A 187 14.82 7.88 8.33
CA THR A 187 15.20 9.27 8.10
C THR A 187 14.39 9.83 6.93
N ILE A 188 13.75 10.98 7.14
CA ILE A 188 13.03 11.71 6.08
C ILE A 188 13.77 13.04 5.86
N ASN A 189 14.25 13.24 4.63
CA ASN A 189 14.98 14.45 4.28
C ASN A 189 14.06 15.67 4.19
N ALA A 190 14.61 16.86 4.44
CA ALA A 190 13.88 18.12 4.39
C ALA A 190 13.22 18.32 3.01
N GLY A 191 11.97 18.79 3.01
CA GLY A 191 11.18 19.07 1.80
C GLY A 191 10.42 17.88 1.23
N VAL A 192 10.62 16.67 1.77
CA VAL A 192 9.85 15.48 1.36
C VAL A 192 8.40 15.60 1.82
N THR A 193 7.48 15.24 0.92
CA THR A 193 6.06 15.06 1.21
C THR A 193 5.71 13.58 1.27
N ILE A 194 5.06 13.18 2.36
CA ILE A 194 4.50 11.86 2.56
C ILE A 194 3.00 11.98 2.35
N TYR A 195 2.51 11.29 1.34
CA TYR A 195 1.10 11.14 1.04
C TYR A 195 0.59 9.83 1.66
N ALA A 196 -0.70 9.72 1.92
CA ALA A 196 -1.31 8.47 2.37
C ALA A 196 -2.70 8.31 1.76
N PHE A 197 -3.05 7.11 1.30
CA PHE A 197 -4.41 6.83 0.83
C PHE A 197 -5.40 6.83 1.99
N LEU A 198 -6.69 6.94 1.65
CA LEU A 198 -7.79 6.93 2.62
C LEU A 198 -7.91 5.58 3.35
N ASP A 199 -7.79 4.51 2.57
CA ASP A 199 -7.97 3.12 3.00
C ASP A 199 -6.95 2.20 2.28
N ASP A 200 -6.60 1.09 2.91
CA ASP A 200 -5.66 0.08 2.38
C ASP A 200 -6.32 -1.03 1.54
N GLY A 201 -7.64 -0.96 1.36
CA GLY A 201 -8.49 -1.96 0.72
C GLY A 201 -9.03 -3.01 1.67
N ASP A 202 -8.51 -3.10 2.90
CA ASP A 202 -8.89 -4.07 3.93
C ASP A 202 -9.54 -3.38 5.14
N GLY A 203 -9.99 -2.12 4.99
CA GLY A 203 -10.72 -1.37 6.00
C GLY A 203 -9.84 -0.72 7.07
N LYS A 204 -8.53 -0.55 6.81
CA LYS A 204 -7.64 0.22 7.67
C LYS A 204 -7.15 1.46 6.95
N SER A 205 -7.06 2.56 7.69
CA SER A 205 -6.43 3.76 7.17
C SER A 205 -4.90 3.68 7.20
N PRO A 206 -4.22 3.92 6.06
CA PRO A 206 -2.78 4.07 5.99
C PRO A 206 -2.23 5.11 6.96
N ALA A 207 -1.14 4.77 7.64
CA ALA A 207 -0.50 5.61 8.67
C ALA A 207 1.00 5.31 8.72
N LEU A 208 1.79 6.22 9.32
CA LEU A 208 3.18 5.94 9.67
C LEU A 208 3.29 5.69 11.18
N ILE A 209 3.72 4.49 11.56
CA ILE A 209 3.82 4.04 12.95
C ILE A 209 5.28 3.76 13.30
N VAL A 210 5.80 4.44 14.31
CA VAL A 210 7.15 4.20 14.86
C VAL A 210 7.01 3.38 16.14
N LEU A 211 7.45 2.13 16.13
CA LEU A 211 7.33 1.23 17.28
C LEU A 211 8.38 1.53 18.38
N PRO A 212 8.16 1.10 19.63
CA PRO A 212 9.12 1.31 20.70
C PRO A 212 10.49 0.72 20.35
N GLY A 213 11.55 1.52 20.52
CA GLY A 213 12.93 1.15 20.17
C GLY A 213 13.34 1.57 18.76
N ALA A 214 12.39 1.80 17.84
CA ALA A 214 12.63 2.41 16.55
C ALA A 214 12.73 3.95 16.67
N ARG A 215 13.18 4.60 15.59
CA ARG A 215 13.37 6.05 15.55
C ARG A 215 12.86 6.67 14.25
N LEU A 216 12.24 7.83 14.36
CA LEU A 216 11.98 8.72 13.22
C LEU A 216 12.86 9.96 13.31
N ASN A 217 13.65 10.19 12.28
CA ASN A 217 14.46 11.38 12.10
C ASN A 217 13.90 12.23 10.95
N ALA A 218 12.90 13.05 11.26
CA ALA A 218 12.26 13.99 10.34
C ALA A 218 12.71 15.43 10.69
N ARG A 219 13.76 15.89 10.00
CA ARG A 219 14.37 17.21 10.22
C ARG A 219 14.19 18.09 9.00
N GLY A 220 13.00 18.66 8.87
CA GLY A 220 12.73 19.72 7.92
C GLY A 220 13.43 21.02 8.28
N THR A 221 13.16 22.05 7.50
CA THR A 221 13.53 23.44 7.81
C THR A 221 12.35 24.36 7.53
N SER A 222 12.38 25.61 8.00
CA SER A 222 11.34 26.59 7.66
C SER A 222 11.21 26.82 6.14
N ALA A 223 12.29 26.63 5.38
CA ALA A 223 12.29 26.77 3.92
C ALA A 223 11.91 25.48 3.18
N ALA A 224 12.03 24.33 3.84
CA ALA A 224 11.76 23.01 3.29
C ALA A 224 11.22 22.10 4.42
N PRO A 225 9.99 22.34 4.89
CA PRO A 225 9.38 21.50 5.90
C PRO A 225 9.09 20.11 5.33
N ILE A 226 8.98 19.11 6.21
CA ILE A 226 8.46 17.80 5.85
C ILE A 226 6.95 17.84 6.02
N THR A 227 6.19 17.36 5.04
CA THR A 227 4.73 17.32 5.11
C THR A 227 4.24 15.90 5.07
N PHE A 228 3.30 15.57 5.95
CA PHE A 228 2.46 14.39 5.84
C PHE A 228 1.04 14.83 5.51
N THR A 229 0.42 14.22 4.51
CA THR A 229 -0.91 14.62 4.05
C THR A 229 -1.62 13.49 3.31
N THR A 230 -2.89 13.71 2.96
CA THR A 230 -3.63 12.75 2.14
C THR A 230 -3.11 12.73 0.71
N GLY A 231 -3.00 11.53 0.15
CA GLY A 231 -2.77 11.31 -1.27
C GLY A 231 -4.05 11.43 -2.10
N THR A 232 -5.22 11.54 -1.46
CA THR A 232 -6.54 11.65 -2.08
C THR A 232 -6.85 13.10 -2.44
N THR A 233 -7.40 13.33 -3.64
CA THR A 233 -7.90 14.66 -4.03
C THR A 233 -8.97 15.16 -3.06
N LEU A 234 -8.71 16.35 -2.52
CA LEU A 234 -9.64 17.04 -1.64
C LEU A 234 -10.87 17.50 -2.44
N SER A 235 -12.05 17.19 -1.94
CA SER A 235 -13.32 17.77 -2.40
C SER A 235 -13.50 19.21 -1.90
N SER A 236 -12.91 19.52 -0.75
CA SER A 236 -12.82 20.85 -0.16
C SER A 236 -11.48 21.02 0.58
N PRO A 237 -10.89 22.23 0.63
CA PRO A 237 -9.71 22.51 1.45
C PRO A 237 -9.88 22.20 2.95
N SER A 238 -11.12 22.00 3.41
CA SER A 238 -11.46 21.68 4.80
C SER A 238 -11.69 20.20 5.08
N ASP A 239 -11.47 19.31 4.10
CA ASP A 239 -11.70 17.88 4.30
C ASP A 239 -10.77 17.34 5.40
N ARG A 240 -11.25 16.34 6.12
CA ARG A 240 -10.58 15.73 7.27
C ARG A 240 -10.82 14.23 7.22
N GLY A 241 -10.08 13.46 8.01
CA GLY A 241 -10.37 12.04 8.12
C GLY A 241 -9.82 11.22 6.96
N LEU A 242 -8.79 11.72 6.27
CA LEU A 242 -8.40 11.22 4.95
C LEU A 242 -7.19 10.29 4.96
N TRP A 243 -6.63 10.01 6.13
CA TRP A 243 -5.57 9.01 6.40
C TRP A 243 -5.27 8.93 7.90
N GLY A 244 -4.58 7.88 8.33
CA GLY A 244 -4.44 7.52 9.73
C GLY A 244 -3.45 8.32 10.58
N GLY A 245 -2.67 9.24 10.00
CA GLY A 245 -1.77 10.12 10.74
C GLY A 245 -0.39 9.55 11.08
N LEU A 246 0.32 10.26 11.95
CA LEU A 246 1.68 9.95 12.40
C LEU A 246 1.66 9.50 13.86
N ILE A 247 2.02 8.24 14.10
CA ILE A 247 1.97 7.62 15.42
C ILE A 247 3.39 7.27 15.88
N ILE A 248 3.80 7.78 17.03
CA ILE A 248 5.10 7.52 17.64
C ILE A 248 4.90 6.84 18.99
N MET A 249 5.37 5.60 19.09
CA MET A 249 5.29 4.76 20.27
C MET A 249 6.67 4.68 20.93
N GLY A 250 6.73 5.04 22.21
CA GLY A 250 7.97 5.09 23.00
C GLY A 250 8.00 4.10 24.15
N ASN A 251 9.11 4.14 24.91
CA ASN A 251 9.39 3.29 26.07
C ASN A 251 9.30 4.05 27.41
N ALA A 252 8.76 5.26 27.40
CA ALA A 252 8.63 6.07 28.61
C ALA A 252 7.49 5.59 29.51
N PRO A 253 7.51 5.92 30.82
CA PRO A 253 6.44 5.55 31.73
C PRO A 253 5.08 6.11 31.33
N VAL A 254 4.07 5.25 31.38
CA VAL A 254 2.67 5.61 31.17
C VAL A 254 1.81 5.08 32.31
N TYR A 255 0.63 5.65 32.50
CA TYR A 255 -0.27 5.24 33.57
C TYR A 255 -0.72 3.78 33.37
N GLN A 256 -0.68 2.98 34.44
CA GLN A 256 -1.06 1.55 34.43
C GLN A 256 -0.17 0.58 33.62
N GLY A 257 1.01 1.01 33.18
CA GLY A 257 1.94 0.15 32.43
C GLY A 257 1.63 0.13 30.93
N THR A 258 2.22 -0.82 30.20
CA THR A 258 2.12 -0.87 28.72
C THR A 258 0.67 -0.96 28.22
N GLN A 259 0.33 -0.20 27.18
CA GLN A 259 -1.00 -0.16 26.54
C GLN A 259 -0.88 -0.19 25.01
N GLU A 260 -1.99 -0.41 24.31
CA GLU A 260 -2.05 -0.33 22.83
C GLU A 260 -2.57 1.04 22.42
N VAL A 261 -2.08 1.56 21.29
CA VAL A 261 -2.72 2.71 20.63
C VAL A 261 -3.95 2.19 19.89
N GLU A 262 -5.04 2.93 19.98
CA GLU A 262 -6.27 2.70 19.22
C GLU A 262 -5.96 2.46 17.72
N GLY A 263 -6.53 1.41 17.14
CA GLY A 263 -6.28 1.04 15.74
C GLY A 263 -4.99 0.33 15.40
N ILE A 264 -4.06 0.24 16.34
CA ILE A 264 -2.75 -0.38 16.12
C ILE A 264 -2.71 -1.72 16.84
N THR A 265 -3.28 -2.74 16.18
CA THR A 265 -3.44 -4.08 16.76
C THR A 265 -2.12 -4.78 17.03
N GLY A 266 -1.95 -5.32 18.24
CA GLY A 266 -0.84 -6.22 18.59
C GLY A 266 0.49 -5.50 18.86
N GLN A 267 0.46 -4.18 18.99
CA GLN A 267 1.63 -3.35 19.32
C GLN A 267 1.36 -2.59 20.61
N THR A 268 2.33 -2.60 21.53
CA THR A 268 2.20 -1.91 22.81
C THR A 268 3.24 -0.82 22.95
N TYR A 269 2.87 0.29 23.59
CA TYR A 269 3.77 1.38 23.96
C TYR A 269 3.95 1.43 25.49
N GLY A 270 4.92 2.23 25.92
CA GLY A 270 5.20 2.48 27.32
C GLY A 270 6.31 1.58 27.87
N GLY A 271 6.88 1.97 29.00
CA GLY A 271 7.99 1.25 29.61
C GLY A 271 8.46 1.93 30.88
N ASN A 272 9.77 1.88 31.14
CA ASN A 272 10.39 2.47 32.33
C ASN A 272 11.49 3.50 32.03
N ASP A 273 11.76 3.79 30.75
CA ASP A 273 12.82 4.72 30.36
C ASP A 273 12.24 6.09 30.02
N ALA A 274 12.15 6.96 31.04
CA ALA A 274 11.66 8.33 30.88
C ALA A 274 12.58 9.22 30.00
N THR A 275 13.77 8.75 29.62
CA THR A 275 14.76 9.51 28.85
C THR A 275 15.02 8.91 27.48
N GLU A 276 14.27 7.87 27.11
CA GLU A 276 14.36 7.30 25.77
C GLU A 276 14.07 8.35 24.69
N SER A 277 14.56 8.06 23.49
CA SER A 277 14.40 8.94 22.35
C SER A 277 13.90 8.15 21.15
N SER A 278 12.66 8.42 20.76
CA SER A 278 12.00 7.96 19.54
C SER A 278 12.41 8.79 18.31
N GLY A 279 13.34 9.75 18.48
CA GLY A 279 13.97 10.49 17.40
C GLY A 279 13.74 12.00 17.43
N THR A 280 13.48 12.59 16.26
CA THR A 280 13.35 14.04 16.07
C THR A 280 12.24 14.35 15.06
N LEU A 281 11.28 15.18 15.48
CA LEU A 281 10.37 15.93 14.63
C LEU A 281 10.75 17.42 14.71
N GLU A 282 11.22 17.96 13.59
CA GLU A 282 11.55 19.38 13.46
C GLU A 282 11.07 19.93 12.12
N TYR A 283 10.24 20.99 12.13
CA TYR A 283 9.60 21.52 10.91
C TYR A 283 8.79 20.45 10.16
N VAL A 284 7.89 19.80 10.90
CA VAL A 284 6.99 18.75 10.41
C VAL A 284 5.56 19.28 10.39
N ARG A 285 4.85 19.03 9.28
CA ARG A 285 3.44 19.42 9.10
C ARG A 285 2.62 18.15 8.84
N VAL A 286 1.48 18.01 9.50
CA VAL A 286 0.57 16.87 9.31
C VAL A 286 -0.81 17.42 9.01
N TRP A 287 -1.36 17.07 7.86
CA TRP A 287 -2.61 17.65 7.37
C TRP A 287 -3.64 16.60 6.97
N HIS A 288 -4.92 16.91 7.13
CA HIS A 288 -6.05 16.08 6.67
C HIS A 288 -6.07 14.66 7.26
N GLY A 289 -5.35 14.44 8.36
CA GLY A 289 -5.31 13.17 9.06
C GLY A 289 -6.56 12.92 9.89
N GLY A 290 -6.48 11.89 10.72
CA GLY A 290 -7.62 11.39 11.45
C GLY A 290 -8.24 10.22 10.71
N SER A 291 -8.68 9.19 11.43
CA SER A 291 -9.60 8.21 10.85
C SER A 291 -10.42 7.54 11.94
N VAL A 292 -11.72 7.41 11.69
CA VAL A 292 -12.64 6.68 12.56
C VAL A 292 -12.50 5.20 12.28
N ILE A 293 -11.99 4.48 13.26
CA ILE A 293 -11.72 3.03 13.18
C ILE A 293 -12.66 2.23 14.10
N GLY A 294 -13.51 2.92 14.87
CA GLY A 294 -14.58 2.36 15.69
C GLY A 294 -15.46 3.44 16.29
N GLU A 295 -16.48 3.07 17.06
CA GLU A 295 -17.35 4.04 17.74
C GLU A 295 -16.60 4.73 18.89
N ASN A 296 -16.28 6.03 18.73
CA ASN A 296 -15.39 6.80 19.62
C ASN A 296 -13.99 6.17 19.72
N ASN A 297 -13.45 5.76 18.58
CA ASN A 297 -12.11 5.21 18.47
C ASN A 297 -11.49 5.72 17.17
N GLU A 298 -10.47 6.54 17.30
CA GLU A 298 -9.90 7.31 16.21
C GLU A 298 -8.36 7.25 16.26
N ILE A 299 -7.72 7.14 15.09
CA ILE A 299 -6.29 7.47 14.96
C ILE A 299 -6.14 8.92 14.53
N ASN A 300 -5.15 9.63 15.08
CA ASN A 300 -5.10 11.09 15.10
C ASN A 300 -3.91 11.70 14.35
N GLY A 301 -3.78 13.04 14.38
CA GLY A 301 -2.77 13.77 13.60
C GLY A 301 -1.34 13.36 13.96
N ILE A 302 -0.85 13.84 15.11
CA ILE A 302 0.41 13.36 15.69
C ILE A 302 0.10 12.72 17.04
N THR A 303 0.13 11.40 17.09
CA THR A 303 -0.01 10.63 18.33
C THR A 303 1.36 10.37 18.95
N LEU A 304 1.54 10.75 20.21
CA LEU A 304 2.74 10.55 21.01
C LEU A 304 2.40 9.61 22.18
N ALA A 305 2.62 8.32 21.99
CA ALA A 305 2.26 7.29 22.95
C ALA A 305 3.48 6.82 23.75
N GLY A 306 3.55 7.18 25.04
CA GLY A 306 4.68 6.81 25.91
C GLY A 306 6.03 7.31 25.43
N VAL A 307 6.08 8.48 24.79
CA VAL A 307 7.32 9.05 24.21
C VAL A 307 8.18 9.70 25.30
N GLY A 308 9.48 9.41 25.28
CA GLY A 308 10.46 9.89 26.24
C GLY A 308 10.95 11.33 26.05
N SER A 309 11.52 11.88 27.12
CA SER A 309 12.06 13.25 27.15
C SER A 309 13.33 13.44 26.29
N GLY A 310 13.94 12.36 25.83
CA GLY A 310 15.03 12.39 24.86
C GLY A 310 14.56 12.62 23.42
N THR A 311 13.26 12.51 23.14
CA THR A 311 12.68 12.83 21.82
C THR A 311 12.57 14.34 21.63
N THR A 312 12.98 14.82 20.46
CA THR A 312 12.81 16.23 20.09
C THR A 312 11.53 16.41 19.28
N VAL A 313 10.58 17.20 19.77
CA VAL A 313 9.37 17.60 19.02
C VAL A 313 9.26 19.12 19.04
N ARG A 314 9.55 19.78 17.91
CA ARG A 314 9.46 21.23 17.82
C ARG A 314 9.21 21.78 16.43
N TYR A 315 8.57 22.93 16.34
CA TYR A 315 8.15 23.51 15.06
C TYR A 315 7.27 22.53 14.28
N CYS A 316 6.28 21.95 14.96
CA CYS A 316 5.35 21.02 14.34
C CYS A 316 3.98 21.67 14.19
N GLU A 317 3.30 21.35 13.10
CA GLU A 317 1.94 21.81 12.83
C GLU A 317 1.03 20.63 12.50
N VAL A 318 -0.19 20.68 13.03
CA VAL A 318 -1.28 19.80 12.62
C VAL A 318 -2.45 20.66 12.14
N ALA A 319 -3.00 20.34 10.96
CA ALA A 319 -4.15 21.08 10.43
C ALA A 319 -5.20 20.17 9.77
N PHE A 320 -6.48 20.53 9.91
CA PHE A 320 -7.59 19.78 9.31
C PHE A 320 -7.60 18.29 9.74
N ASN A 321 -7.18 18.00 10.97
CA ASN A 321 -7.32 16.65 11.52
C ASN A 321 -8.78 16.39 11.89
N LEU A 322 -9.25 15.16 11.71
CA LEU A 322 -10.64 14.79 11.99
C LEU A 322 -11.01 15.06 13.45
N ASP A 323 -10.16 14.60 14.35
CA ASP A 323 -10.31 14.70 15.80
C ASP A 323 -9.10 15.43 16.40
N ASP A 324 -8.25 14.79 17.20
CA ASP A 324 -7.11 15.44 17.87
C ASP A 324 -5.99 15.83 16.88
N GLY A 325 -5.44 17.03 17.05
CA GLY A 325 -4.21 17.44 16.39
C GLY A 325 -2.98 16.76 16.98
N PHE A 326 -2.72 16.96 18.27
CA PHE A 326 -1.65 16.28 19.02
C PHE A 326 -2.23 15.48 20.17
N GLU A 327 -2.13 14.16 20.08
CA GLU A 327 -2.68 13.26 21.07
C GLU A 327 -1.56 12.63 21.92
N MET A 328 -1.64 12.75 23.24
CA MET A 328 -0.60 12.26 24.15
C MET A 328 -1.11 11.15 25.06
N PHE A 329 -0.67 9.91 24.82
CA PHE A 329 -0.91 8.77 25.72
C PHE A 329 0.22 8.63 26.76
N GLY A 330 0.38 9.66 27.59
CA GLY A 330 1.42 9.69 28.64
C GLY A 330 2.84 9.85 28.09
N GLY A 331 3.84 9.43 28.88
CA GLY A 331 5.25 9.65 28.58
C GLY A 331 5.82 10.92 29.22
N THR A 332 6.98 11.36 28.73
CA THR A 332 7.76 12.48 29.30
C THR A 332 8.30 13.45 28.25
N VAL A 333 7.87 13.31 26.99
CA VAL A 333 8.26 14.18 25.87
C VAL A 333 7.89 15.63 26.14
N ASN A 334 8.75 16.54 25.68
CA ASN A 334 8.49 17.98 25.72
C ASN A 334 8.25 18.50 24.31
N LEU A 335 7.20 19.30 24.15
CA LEU A 335 6.84 19.91 22.87
C LEU A 335 7.16 21.41 22.90
N LYS A 336 7.69 21.95 21.80
CA LYS A 336 8.05 23.38 21.71
C LYS A 336 7.70 23.96 20.34
N TYR A 337 6.98 25.09 20.32
CA TYR A 337 6.52 25.72 19.07
C TYR A 337 5.62 24.79 18.27
N ILE A 338 4.42 24.58 18.78
CA ILE A 338 3.39 23.74 18.16
C ILE A 338 2.26 24.61 17.64
N SER A 339 1.75 24.28 16.46
CA SER A 339 0.60 24.90 15.81
C SER A 339 -0.49 23.85 15.60
N VAL A 340 -1.72 24.16 15.96
CA VAL A 340 -2.88 23.28 15.74
C VAL A 340 -3.99 24.13 15.14
N LEU A 341 -4.49 23.73 13.97
CA LEU A 341 -5.41 24.52 13.17
C LEU A 341 -6.57 23.67 12.68
N PHE A 342 -7.81 24.11 12.93
CA PHE A 342 -9.00 23.50 12.31
C PHE A 342 -9.09 21.99 12.55
N VAL A 343 -8.81 21.53 13.76
CA VAL A 343 -8.96 20.12 14.18
C VAL A 343 -10.38 19.87 14.73
N GLY A 344 -10.75 18.62 15.01
CA GLY A 344 -12.05 18.26 15.60
C GLY A 344 -12.09 18.52 17.10
N ASP A 345 -11.02 18.13 17.77
CA ASP A 345 -10.78 18.29 19.21
C ASP A 345 -9.29 18.67 19.45
N ASP A 346 -9.04 19.37 20.57
CA ASP A 346 -7.77 19.92 21.12
C ASP A 346 -7.91 21.35 21.73
#